data_AF-A0A7K3WEU7-F1
#
_entry.id   AF-A0A7K3WEU7-F1
#
_cell.length_a   1.000
_cell.length_b   1.000
_cell.length_c   1.000
_cell.angle_alpha   90.00
_cell.angle_beta   90.00
_cell.angle_gamma   90.00
#
_symmetry.space_group_name_H-M   'P 1'
#
loop_
_entity.id
_entity.type
_entity.pdbx_description
1 polymer ?
#
loop_
_entity_poly.entity_id
_entity_poly.type
_entity_poly.pdbx_seq_one_letter_code
_entity_poly.pdbx_strand_id
1 'polypeptide(L)'
;MKINAYGRTLRTWSGECFRIEGAWSGVDRGSSRAVGRVVIDLGNKDDGIGARAVAPGVDVIVLTHDDDDHIGDAPNVLRTLGVDRNRQVWVPADWWYVVAAWGASTGSPACPEGPIAVTAEDIERVARHSPKKTTSVVTRDHPRLPGLERGFCSPDGHIEHHDAIAAWLTSIEDDLPDDAEDKIAVAVVEHRTRTGRSGGRQFTGTPQEVARRVMRRADIIRATMTAAARTSELRFFTVDTYAQTPDPWLTEGIPQAVTLVNAQEVIPPRACIVDPLAVLTHAVFLSAQNRRALVTFVWPDLSGANGFLCWSDSGGYNCGLRSRAPTSRTPWDKVGIMSAPHHGSRDKAHNLIWRVRLARRPSTPVLLCNNSQDTRPEYTSLPRRLRAATQHDKSCTYRLPFYVYPRIARARWASGRWVVRGVQ
;
A
#
# COMPACT_ATOMS: atom_id res chain seq x y z
N MET A 1 16.28 -13.69 -6.50
CA MET A 1 14.96 -13.29 -6.00
C MET A 1 13.96 -14.44 -6.08
N LYS A 2 13.16 -14.65 -5.03
CA LYS A 2 12.06 -15.62 -4.94
C LYS A 2 10.79 -14.91 -4.48
N ILE A 3 9.70 -15.08 -5.23
CA ILE A 3 8.40 -14.45 -4.94
C ILE A 3 7.42 -15.53 -4.47
N ASN A 4 6.76 -15.30 -3.35
CA ASN A 4 5.69 -16.13 -2.82
C ASN A 4 4.42 -15.29 -2.78
N ALA A 5 3.46 -15.63 -3.62
CA ALA A 5 2.11 -15.07 -3.61
C ALA A 5 1.24 -15.89 -2.65
N TYR A 6 0.59 -15.25 -1.68
CA TYR A 6 -0.33 -15.89 -0.77
C TYR A 6 -1.78 -15.58 -1.16
N GLY A 7 -2.63 -16.58 -1.08
CA GLY A 7 -4.07 -16.44 -1.27
C GLY A 7 -4.79 -17.66 -0.69
N ARG A 8 -6.11 -17.57 -0.57
CA ARG A 8 -6.93 -18.69 -0.11
C ARG A 8 -7.12 -19.72 -1.22
N THR A 9 -7.28 -20.98 -0.82
CA THR A 9 -7.70 -22.08 -1.70
C THR A 9 -9.22 -22.18 -1.89
N LEU A 10 -10.00 -21.41 -1.12
CA LEU A 10 -11.47 -21.47 -1.10
C LEU A 10 -12.08 -20.31 -1.91
N ARG A 11 -13.29 -20.52 -2.46
CA ARG A 11 -14.03 -19.63 -3.38
C ARG A 11 -14.42 -18.25 -2.82
N THR A 12 -13.95 -17.86 -1.64
CA THR A 12 -14.19 -16.55 -1.05
C THR A 12 -13.10 -15.57 -1.46
N TRP A 13 -13.40 -14.26 -1.40
CA TRP A 13 -12.39 -13.22 -1.43
C TRP A 13 -11.23 -13.56 -0.47
N SER A 14 -10.00 -13.45 -0.96
CA SER A 14 -8.78 -13.77 -0.22
C SER A 14 -7.91 -12.54 -0.14
N GLY A 15 -7.18 -12.39 0.97
CA GLY A 15 -6.26 -11.29 1.11
C GLY A 15 -5.17 -11.26 0.03
N GLU A 16 -4.69 -10.07 -0.32
CA GLU A 16 -3.42 -9.91 -1.01
C GLU A 16 -2.28 -9.96 -0.01
N CYS A 17 -1.30 -10.80 -0.31
CA CYS A 17 -0.03 -10.76 0.39
C CYS A 17 1.06 -11.36 -0.50
N PHE A 18 2.18 -10.66 -0.61
CA PHE A 18 3.36 -11.12 -1.33
C PHE A 18 4.56 -11.14 -0.38
N ARG A 19 5.34 -12.23 -0.40
CA ARG A 19 6.70 -12.24 0.17
C ARG A 19 7.72 -12.37 -0.93
N ILE A 20 8.67 -11.44 -0.96
CA ILE A 20 9.80 -11.45 -1.85
C ILE A 20 11.07 -11.67 -1.01
N GLU A 21 11.84 -12.68 -1.38
CA GLU A 21 13.11 -13.06 -0.74
C GLU A 21 14.26 -12.84 -1.74
N GLY A 22 15.36 -12.29 -1.28
CA GLY A 22 16.54 -11.99 -2.11
C GLY A 22 17.72 -11.62 -1.24
N ALA A 23 18.74 -11.04 -1.86
CA ALA A 23 19.89 -10.51 -1.17
C ALA A 23 20.21 -9.16 -1.81
N TRP A 24 19.74 -8.09 -1.16
CA TRP A 24 19.94 -6.73 -1.61
C TRP A 24 20.76 -5.96 -0.59
N SER A 25 21.54 -5.00 -1.10
CA SER A 25 22.15 -3.96 -0.29
C SER A 25 21.82 -2.64 -0.97
N GLY A 26 21.02 -1.82 -0.29
CA GLY A 26 20.65 -0.49 -0.77
C GLY A 26 21.21 0.60 0.12
N VAL A 27 20.86 1.84 -0.20
CA VAL A 27 21.18 3.00 0.65
C VAL A 27 19.89 3.48 1.31
N ASP A 28 19.88 3.51 2.64
CA ASP A 28 18.77 3.99 3.46
C ASP A 28 19.24 5.22 4.24
N ARG A 29 18.71 6.39 3.88
CA ARG A 29 19.10 7.71 4.44
C ARG A 29 20.62 7.91 4.60
N GLY A 30 21.37 7.56 3.56
CA GLY A 30 22.83 7.72 3.50
C GLY A 30 23.64 6.56 4.09
N SER A 31 22.99 5.56 4.69
CA SER A 31 23.66 4.37 5.25
C SER A 31 23.39 3.14 4.39
N SER A 32 24.40 2.25 4.26
CA SER A 32 24.18 0.97 3.60
C SER A 32 23.24 0.10 4.42
N ARG A 33 22.26 -0.54 3.78
CA ARG A 33 21.28 -1.41 4.42
C ARG A 33 21.09 -2.70 3.64
N ALA A 34 21.33 -3.82 4.32
CA ALA A 34 20.99 -5.14 3.81
C ALA A 34 19.48 -5.36 3.92
N VAL A 35 18.89 -5.90 2.86
CA VAL A 35 17.49 -6.34 2.81
C VAL A 35 17.48 -7.75 2.26
N GLY A 36 16.87 -8.69 2.98
CA GLY A 36 16.71 -10.07 2.56
C GLY A 36 15.25 -10.45 2.26
N ARG A 37 14.29 -9.79 2.92
CA ARG A 37 12.87 -10.15 2.88
C ARG A 37 11.97 -8.92 2.92
N VAL A 38 11.16 -8.81 1.87
CA VAL A 38 10.10 -7.80 1.74
C VAL A 38 8.75 -8.50 1.76
N VAL A 39 7.82 -8.01 2.57
CA VAL A 39 6.41 -8.41 2.57
C VAL A 39 5.57 -7.23 2.11
N ILE A 40 4.63 -7.47 1.21
CA ILE A 40 3.70 -6.45 0.70
C ILE A 40 2.30 -6.93 1.02
N ASP A 41 1.60 -6.11 1.81
CA ASP A 41 0.32 -6.39 2.44
C ASP A 41 0.32 -7.63 3.36
N LEU A 42 -0.68 -7.74 4.22
CA LEU A 42 -0.79 -8.78 5.25
C LEU A 42 -2.10 -9.56 5.19
N GLY A 43 -2.95 -9.25 4.21
CA GLY A 43 -4.18 -9.98 3.96
C GLY A 43 -5.27 -9.76 4.99
N ASN A 44 -6.27 -10.63 4.93
CA ASN A 44 -7.45 -10.60 5.80
C ASN A 44 -7.20 -11.41 7.08
N LYS A 45 -7.75 -10.96 8.21
CA LYS A 45 -7.66 -11.63 9.52
C LYS A 45 -8.03 -13.12 9.49
N ASP A 46 -8.93 -13.53 8.62
CA ASP A 46 -9.48 -14.89 8.64
C ASP A 46 -8.63 -15.90 7.85
N ASP A 47 -7.55 -15.50 7.18
CA ASP A 47 -6.80 -16.39 6.27
C ASP A 47 -5.39 -16.77 6.74
N GLY A 48 -4.88 -16.08 7.77
CA GLY A 48 -3.54 -16.25 8.34
C GLY A 48 -2.40 -16.13 7.32
N ILE A 49 -2.63 -15.47 6.17
CA ILE A 49 -1.62 -15.35 5.10
C ILE A 49 -0.49 -14.43 5.54
N GLY A 50 -0.82 -13.32 6.20
CA GLY A 50 0.17 -12.36 6.71
C GLY A 50 1.13 -13.01 7.70
N ALA A 51 0.61 -13.75 8.69
CA ALA A 51 1.41 -14.51 9.64
C ALA A 51 2.37 -15.50 8.93
N ARG A 52 1.87 -16.23 7.92
CA ARG A 52 2.73 -17.16 7.12
C ARG A 52 3.78 -16.44 6.29
N ALA A 53 3.49 -15.22 5.83
CA ALA A 53 4.41 -14.41 5.07
C ALA A 53 5.57 -13.95 5.97
N VAL A 54 5.29 -13.42 7.15
CA VAL A 54 6.32 -12.88 8.06
C VAL A 54 7.05 -13.93 8.90
N ALA A 55 6.51 -15.15 9.05
CA ALA A 55 7.08 -16.19 9.93
C ALA A 55 8.59 -16.47 9.75
N PRO A 56 9.18 -16.45 8.52
CA PRO A 56 10.62 -16.63 8.34
C PRO A 56 11.49 -15.41 8.69
N GLY A 57 10.92 -14.37 9.29
CA GLY A 57 11.51 -13.04 9.43
C GLY A 57 11.14 -12.12 8.26
N VAL A 58 11.21 -10.81 8.50
CA VAL A 58 10.92 -9.76 7.52
C VAL A 58 11.69 -8.50 7.86
N ASP A 59 12.27 -7.85 6.84
CA ASP A 59 13.05 -6.63 6.98
C ASP A 59 12.21 -5.40 6.61
N VAL A 60 11.36 -5.51 5.59
CA VAL A 60 10.46 -4.44 5.14
C VAL A 60 9.05 -4.99 4.94
N ILE A 61 8.06 -4.34 5.55
CA ILE A 61 6.63 -4.56 5.31
C ILE A 61 6.09 -3.31 4.62
N VAL A 62 5.45 -3.45 3.46
CA VAL A 62 4.75 -2.35 2.79
C VAL A 62 3.25 -2.60 2.85
N LEU A 63 2.50 -1.70 3.49
CA LEU A 63 1.04 -1.72 3.50
C LEU A 63 0.56 -0.72 2.46
N THR A 64 -0.15 -1.21 1.45
CA THR A 64 -0.37 -0.44 0.24
C THR A 64 -1.55 0.52 0.35
N HIS A 65 -2.62 0.11 1.03
CA HIS A 65 -3.82 0.87 1.34
C HIS A 65 -4.65 0.12 2.39
N ASP A 66 -5.81 0.66 2.79
CA ASP A 66 -6.55 0.20 3.96
C ASP A 66 -7.76 -0.71 3.68
N ASP A 67 -7.80 -1.36 2.51
CA ASP A 67 -8.83 -2.37 2.26
C ASP A 67 -8.58 -3.62 3.13
N ASP A 68 -9.67 -4.24 3.59
CA ASP A 68 -9.65 -5.33 4.59
C ASP A 68 -8.91 -6.57 4.10
N ASP A 69 -8.90 -6.80 2.79
CA ASP A 69 -8.14 -7.86 2.14
C ASP A 69 -6.66 -7.52 1.93
N HIS A 70 -6.20 -6.31 2.29
CA HIS A 70 -4.78 -5.95 2.30
C HIS A 70 -4.23 -5.87 3.73
N ILE A 71 -4.99 -5.29 4.66
CA ILE A 71 -4.47 -4.98 6.01
C ILE A 71 -5.34 -5.51 7.14
N GLY A 72 -6.40 -6.26 6.86
CA GLY A 72 -7.34 -6.72 7.89
C GLY A 72 -6.68 -7.52 9.02
N ASP A 73 -5.62 -8.29 8.74
CA ASP A 73 -4.84 -8.99 9.77
C ASP A 73 -3.59 -8.23 10.25
N ALA A 74 -3.30 -7.07 9.67
CA ALA A 74 -2.06 -6.34 9.95
C ALA A 74 -1.86 -6.06 11.46
N PRO A 75 -2.88 -5.63 12.23
CA PRO A 75 -2.70 -5.42 13.67
C PRO A 75 -2.24 -6.68 14.42
N ASN A 76 -2.83 -7.84 14.12
CA ASN A 76 -2.49 -9.08 14.81
C ASN A 76 -1.11 -9.58 14.41
N VAL A 77 -0.83 -9.61 13.10
CA VAL A 77 0.48 -10.04 12.58
C VAL A 77 1.59 -9.19 13.17
N LEU A 78 1.45 -7.86 13.15
CA LEU A 78 2.46 -6.94 13.68
C LEU A 78 2.66 -7.13 15.18
N ARG A 79 1.60 -7.36 15.98
CA ARG A 79 1.74 -7.63 17.44
C ARG A 79 2.50 -8.92 17.74
N THR A 80 2.48 -9.90 16.83
CA THR A 80 3.26 -11.14 17.00
C THR A 80 4.74 -10.98 16.66
N LEU A 81 5.12 -9.88 16.00
CA LEU A 81 6.51 -9.60 15.70
C LEU A 81 7.23 -9.13 16.96
N GLY A 82 8.41 -9.70 17.24
CA GLY A 82 9.32 -9.15 18.24
C GLY A 82 9.80 -7.75 17.84
N VAL A 83 10.20 -6.96 18.84
CA VAL A 83 10.77 -5.63 18.63
C VAL A 83 12.08 -5.75 17.86
N ASP A 84 12.13 -5.10 16.70
CA ASP A 84 13.29 -5.06 15.82
C ASP A 84 13.32 -3.70 15.11
N ARG A 85 14.15 -2.78 15.59
CA ARG A 85 14.29 -1.45 14.99
C ARG A 85 15.00 -1.47 13.63
N ASN A 86 15.58 -2.61 13.23
CA ASN A 86 16.07 -2.82 11.88
C ASN A 86 14.98 -3.34 10.93
N ARG A 87 13.73 -3.49 11.40
CA ARG A 87 12.57 -3.72 10.54
C ARG A 87 11.88 -2.40 10.23
N GLN A 88 11.41 -2.26 8.99
CA GLN A 88 10.59 -1.12 8.57
C GLN A 88 9.18 -1.55 8.20
N VAL A 89 8.20 -0.72 8.57
CA VAL A 89 6.82 -0.78 8.11
C VAL A 89 6.52 0.51 7.37
N TRP A 90 6.13 0.40 6.11
CA TRP A 90 5.83 1.52 5.23
C TRP A 90 4.34 1.63 5.05
N VAL A 91 3.79 2.82 5.29
CA VAL A 91 2.35 3.10 5.22
C VAL A 91 2.05 4.34 4.38
N PRO A 92 0.84 4.45 3.83
CA PRO A 92 0.37 5.69 3.21
C PRO A 92 0.36 6.84 4.23
N ALA A 93 0.82 8.02 3.82
CA ALA A 93 0.88 9.19 4.70
C ALA A 93 -0.50 9.76 5.07
N ASP A 94 -1.56 9.44 4.31
CA ASP A 94 -2.93 9.84 4.64
C ASP A 94 -3.48 9.13 5.89
N TRP A 95 -2.95 7.94 6.23
CA TRP A 95 -3.29 7.24 7.47
C TRP A 95 -2.96 8.06 8.73
N TRP A 96 -1.94 8.93 8.65
CA TRP A 96 -1.62 9.85 9.74
C TRP A 96 -2.83 10.72 10.13
N TYR A 97 -3.57 11.25 9.17
CA TYR A 97 -4.73 12.10 9.45
C TYR A 97 -5.90 11.30 10.02
N VAL A 98 -6.02 10.01 9.69
CA VAL A 98 -6.99 9.11 10.32
C VAL A 98 -6.66 8.97 11.80
N VAL A 99 -5.41 8.64 12.13
CA VAL A 99 -4.99 8.39 13.52
C VAL A 99 -4.93 9.69 14.34
N ALA A 100 -4.50 10.81 13.74
CA ALA A 100 -4.52 12.12 14.40
C ALA A 100 -5.94 12.58 14.72
N ALA A 101 -6.88 12.38 13.80
CA ALA A 101 -8.28 12.65 14.05
C ALA A 101 -8.86 11.74 15.14
N TRP A 102 -8.54 10.45 15.12
CA TRP A 102 -8.95 9.52 16.19
C TRP A 102 -8.41 9.95 17.56
N GLY A 103 -7.11 10.25 17.66
CA GLY A 103 -6.49 10.72 18.89
C GLY A 103 -7.12 12.01 19.41
N ALA A 104 -7.41 12.97 18.52
CA ALA A 104 -8.10 14.20 18.90
C ALA A 104 -9.54 13.96 19.35
N SER A 105 -10.26 12.99 18.75
CA SER A 105 -11.62 12.61 19.17
C SER A 105 -11.67 11.98 20.56
N THR A 106 -10.59 11.32 21.00
CA THR A 106 -10.51 10.64 22.30
C THR A 106 -9.91 11.52 23.40
N GLY A 107 -9.60 12.80 23.10
CA GLY A 107 -8.94 13.67 24.05
C GLY A 107 -7.50 13.26 24.39
N SER A 108 -6.91 12.37 23.58
CA SER A 108 -5.49 12.04 23.68
C SER A 108 -4.68 13.32 23.55
N PRO A 109 -3.61 13.52 24.34
CA PRO A 109 -2.78 14.71 24.23
C PRO A 109 -2.38 14.89 22.76
N ALA A 110 -2.59 16.09 22.24
CA ALA A 110 -2.31 16.39 20.85
C ALA A 110 -0.89 15.90 20.53
N CYS A 111 -0.72 15.22 19.38
CA CYS A 111 0.62 15.08 18.80
C CYS A 111 1.21 16.49 18.82
N PRO A 112 2.33 16.74 19.51
CA PRO A 112 2.70 18.04 20.09
C PRO A 112 2.26 19.18 19.20
N GLU A 113 1.38 20.07 19.70
CA GLU A 113 0.67 21.07 18.90
C GLU A 113 1.56 21.67 17.82
N GLY A 114 1.22 21.37 16.56
CA GLY A 114 1.88 21.98 15.42
C GLY A 114 1.11 23.21 14.96
N PRO A 115 1.77 24.16 14.28
CA PRO A 115 1.15 25.41 13.84
C PRO A 115 0.08 25.22 12.75
N ILE A 116 -0.14 23.99 12.29
CA ILE A 116 -0.97 23.68 11.13
C ILE A 116 -2.33 23.18 11.60
N ALA A 117 -3.35 24.01 11.41
CA ALA A 117 -4.74 23.61 11.56
C ALA A 117 -5.17 22.78 10.33
N VAL A 118 -5.72 21.59 10.57
CA VAL A 118 -6.23 20.68 9.54
C VAL A 118 -7.73 20.53 9.70
N THR A 119 -8.45 20.84 8.64
CA THR A 119 -9.91 20.77 8.57
C THR A 119 -10.38 19.64 7.66
N ALA A 120 -11.66 19.27 7.76
CA ALA A 120 -12.30 18.34 6.85
C ALA A 120 -12.22 18.81 5.38
N GLU A 121 -12.32 20.13 5.16
CA GLU A 121 -12.23 20.72 3.83
C GLU A 121 -10.83 20.56 3.21
N ASP A 122 -9.77 20.63 4.02
CA ASP A 122 -8.40 20.42 3.55
C ASP A 122 -8.22 19.01 2.97
N ILE A 123 -8.66 17.99 3.72
CA ILE A 123 -8.59 16.59 3.31
C ILE A 123 -9.46 16.35 2.07
N GLU A 124 -10.68 16.89 2.09
CA GLU A 124 -11.60 16.70 0.98
C GLU A 124 -11.15 17.45 -0.29
N ARG A 125 -10.47 18.59 -0.16
CA ARG A 125 -9.84 19.26 -1.30
C ARG A 125 -8.86 18.32 -2.01
N VAL A 126 -8.04 17.57 -1.27
CA VAL A 126 -7.15 16.54 -1.85
C VAL A 126 -7.97 15.40 -2.49
N ALA A 127 -8.98 14.90 -1.79
CA ALA A 127 -9.84 13.82 -2.29
C ALA A 127 -10.62 14.21 -3.56
N ARG A 128 -11.03 15.48 -3.70
CA ARG A 128 -11.79 15.99 -4.85
C ARG A 128 -10.96 16.10 -6.12
N HIS A 129 -9.70 16.50 -5.97
CA HIS A 129 -8.79 16.72 -7.09
C HIS A 129 -8.10 15.44 -7.54
N SER A 130 -8.17 14.38 -6.74
CA SER A 130 -7.81 13.02 -7.16
C SER A 130 -8.58 12.68 -8.46
N PRO A 131 -7.90 12.55 -9.61
CA PRO A 131 -8.51 12.70 -10.92
C PRO A 131 -9.59 11.65 -11.22
N LYS A 132 -10.82 12.10 -11.49
CA LYS A 132 -12.00 11.23 -11.73
C LYS A 132 -11.87 10.29 -12.94
N LYS A 133 -11.19 10.73 -14.00
CA LYS A 133 -11.02 10.00 -15.28
C LYS A 133 -9.54 9.71 -15.51
N THR A 134 -9.24 8.55 -16.11
CA THR A 134 -7.91 7.95 -16.40
C THR A 134 -6.94 8.82 -17.25
N THR A 135 -7.17 10.13 -17.36
CA THR A 135 -6.49 11.02 -18.32
C THR A 135 -5.98 12.32 -17.74
N SER A 136 -6.33 12.70 -16.51
CA SER A 136 -5.78 13.92 -15.90
C SER A 136 -4.37 13.63 -15.36
N VAL A 137 -3.38 14.32 -15.92
CA VAL A 137 -2.01 14.35 -15.40
C VAL A 137 -2.05 15.12 -14.09
N VAL A 138 -1.44 14.58 -13.03
CA VAL A 138 -1.22 15.34 -11.79
C VAL A 138 -0.27 16.48 -12.12
N THR A 139 -0.76 17.73 -12.10
CA THR A 139 0.06 18.92 -12.35
C THR A 139 0.75 19.37 -11.06
N ARG A 140 1.69 20.32 -11.17
CA ARG A 140 2.37 20.94 -10.01
C ARG A 140 1.39 21.58 -9.01
N ASP A 141 0.20 21.96 -9.48
CA ASP A 141 -0.85 22.66 -8.74
C ASP A 141 -1.87 21.72 -8.08
N HIS A 142 -1.65 20.39 -8.13
CA HIS A 142 -2.51 19.46 -7.42
C HIS A 142 -2.46 19.75 -5.91
N PRO A 143 -3.62 19.86 -5.23
CA PRO A 143 -3.63 20.09 -3.79
C PRO A 143 -2.93 18.95 -3.07
N ARG A 144 -2.21 19.32 -2.01
CA ARG A 144 -1.46 18.40 -1.16
C ARG A 144 -2.12 18.30 0.20
N LEU A 145 -1.84 17.20 0.87
CA LEU A 145 -2.15 17.08 2.29
C LEU A 145 -1.39 18.16 3.08
N PRO A 146 -2.08 18.85 4.00
CA PRO A 146 -1.53 20.02 4.68
C PRO A 146 -0.38 19.63 5.61
N GLY A 147 0.76 20.31 5.48
CA GLY A 147 1.88 20.17 6.41
C GLY A 147 2.82 18.98 6.19
N LEU A 148 2.62 18.15 5.16
CA LEU A 148 3.61 17.12 4.84
C LEU A 148 4.93 17.76 4.37
N GLU A 149 6.00 17.51 5.11
CA GLU A 149 7.35 17.92 4.75
C GLU A 149 8.12 16.78 4.09
N ARG A 150 9.00 17.10 3.14
CA ARG A 150 9.86 16.10 2.51
C ARG A 150 10.85 15.56 3.55
N GLY A 151 10.88 14.25 3.72
CA GLY A 151 11.76 13.61 4.69
C GLY A 151 13.22 13.59 4.25
N PHE A 152 14.00 14.60 4.63
CA PHE A 152 15.46 14.53 4.70
C PHE A 152 15.93 15.19 6.01
N CYS A 153 15.57 14.57 7.14
CA CYS A 153 16.22 14.90 8.40
C CYS A 153 17.60 14.21 8.44
N SER A 154 18.53 14.81 9.18
CA SER A 154 19.73 14.10 9.62
C SER A 154 19.32 12.79 10.32
N PRO A 155 20.18 11.75 10.31
CA PRO A 155 19.88 10.49 10.99
C PRO A 155 19.39 10.67 12.43
N ASP A 156 19.99 11.62 13.17
CA ASP A 156 19.66 11.89 14.57
C ASP A 156 18.27 12.54 14.74
N GLY A 157 17.94 13.56 13.94
CA GLY A 157 16.63 14.23 14.01
C GLY A 157 15.47 13.34 13.57
N HIS A 158 15.76 12.32 12.74
CA HIS A 158 14.76 11.33 12.35
C HIS A 158 14.40 10.38 13.50
N ILE A 159 15.40 9.95 14.30
CA ILE A 159 15.19 9.01 15.41
C ILE A 159 14.29 9.65 16.48
N GLU A 160 14.59 10.89 16.89
CA GLU A 160 13.79 11.60 17.89
C GLU A 160 12.33 11.78 17.45
N HIS A 161 12.12 12.11 16.17
CA HIS A 161 10.77 12.26 15.62
C HIS A 161 10.00 10.93 15.58
N HIS A 162 10.69 9.84 15.20
CA HIS A 162 10.08 8.51 15.17
C HIS A 162 9.68 8.02 16.56
N ASP A 163 10.55 8.18 17.55
CA ASP A 163 10.25 7.79 18.93
C ASP A 163 9.10 8.62 19.52
N ALA A 164 9.05 9.92 19.21
CA ALA A 164 7.93 10.78 19.62
C ALA A 164 6.60 10.34 18.99
N ILE A 165 6.59 10.03 17.68
CA ILE A 165 5.41 9.47 17.01
C ILE A 165 5.02 8.14 17.64
N ALA A 166 5.98 7.25 17.88
CA ALA A 166 5.70 5.95 18.45
C ALA A 166 5.09 6.05 19.84
N ALA A 167 5.66 6.88 20.71
CA ALA A 167 5.13 7.15 22.05
C ALA A 167 3.70 7.68 21.98
N TRP A 168 3.45 8.68 21.13
CA TRP A 168 2.13 9.25 20.95
C TRP A 168 1.12 8.21 20.43
N LEU A 169 1.44 7.46 19.37
CA LEU A 169 0.57 6.40 18.84
C LEU A 169 0.20 5.38 19.92
N THR A 170 1.13 5.05 20.82
CA THR A 170 0.85 4.12 21.92
C THR A 170 0.02 4.70 23.06
N SER A 171 -0.12 6.02 23.14
CA SER A 171 -0.97 6.71 24.13
C SER A 171 -2.41 6.93 23.67
N ILE A 172 -2.72 6.69 22.39
CA ILE A 172 -4.07 6.91 21.84
C ILE A 172 -5.03 5.86 22.41
N GLU A 173 -6.17 6.31 22.91
CA GLU A 173 -7.22 5.44 23.42
C GLU A 173 -7.89 4.60 22.32
N ASP A 174 -8.34 3.40 22.69
CA ASP A 174 -8.92 2.43 21.78
C ASP A 174 -10.38 2.77 21.40
N ASP A 175 -11.11 3.53 22.22
CA ASP A 175 -12.54 3.77 22.05
C ASP A 175 -12.84 5.21 21.65
N LEU A 176 -13.65 5.39 20.61
CA LEU A 176 -14.21 6.71 20.26
C LEU A 176 -15.34 7.09 21.25
N PRO A 177 -15.69 8.39 21.34
CA PRO A 177 -16.85 8.83 22.12
C PRO A 177 -18.14 8.10 21.72
N ASP A 178 -19.05 7.87 22.68
CA ASP A 178 -20.30 7.13 22.47
C ASP A 178 -21.19 7.68 21.33
N ASP A 179 -21.10 8.99 21.06
CA ASP A 179 -21.86 9.67 20.01
C ASP A 179 -21.14 9.76 18.66
N ALA A 180 -19.98 9.11 18.51
CA ALA A 180 -19.16 9.20 17.31
C ALA A 180 -19.85 8.62 16.07
N GLU A 181 -20.60 7.52 16.20
CA GLU A 181 -21.33 6.92 15.06
C GLU A 181 -22.32 7.92 14.46
N ASP A 182 -23.09 8.60 15.31
CA ASP A 182 -24.10 9.57 14.89
C ASP A 182 -23.48 10.82 14.25
N LYS A 183 -22.42 11.36 14.86
CA LYS A 183 -21.70 12.51 14.30
C LYS A 183 -21.03 12.19 12.95
N ILE A 184 -20.44 11.00 12.82
CA ILE A 184 -19.89 10.55 11.53
C ILE A 184 -21.02 10.36 10.51
N ALA A 185 -22.17 9.81 10.90
CA ALA A 185 -23.32 9.67 10.02
C ALA A 185 -23.82 11.03 9.50
N VAL A 186 -23.86 12.06 10.36
CA VAL A 186 -24.16 13.44 9.95
C VAL A 186 -23.12 13.95 8.95
N ALA A 187 -21.83 13.82 9.24
CA ALA A 187 -20.75 14.23 8.33
C ALA A 187 -20.83 13.52 6.96
N VAL A 188 -21.24 12.24 6.93
CA VAL A 188 -21.49 11.48 5.70
C VAL A 188 -22.65 12.08 4.90
N VAL A 189 -23.77 12.46 5.55
CA VAL A 189 -24.91 13.11 4.90
C VAL A 189 -24.48 14.46 4.30
N GLU A 190 -23.76 15.27 5.07
CA GLU A 190 -23.26 16.57 4.62
C GLU A 190 -22.31 16.41 3.42
N HIS A 191 -21.38 15.45 3.50
CA HIS A 191 -20.48 15.13 2.41
C HIS A 191 -21.23 14.72 1.13
N ARG A 192 -22.21 13.81 1.26
CA ARG A 192 -23.04 13.35 0.13
C ARG A 192 -23.82 14.50 -0.48
N THR A 193 -24.45 15.33 0.35
CA THR A 193 -25.26 16.48 -0.07
C THR A 193 -24.40 17.49 -0.84
N ARG A 194 -23.24 17.84 -0.28
CA ARG A 194 -22.37 18.87 -0.86
C ARG A 194 -21.63 18.41 -2.11
N THR A 195 -21.24 17.14 -2.18
CA THR A 195 -20.44 16.63 -3.31
C THR A 195 -21.27 15.94 -4.39
N GLY A 196 -22.51 15.54 -4.07
CA GLY A 196 -23.32 14.65 -4.88
C GLY A 196 -22.72 13.24 -5.02
N ARG A 197 -21.73 12.87 -4.19
CA ARG A 197 -20.99 11.60 -4.32
C ARG A 197 -21.37 10.63 -3.21
N SER A 198 -21.54 9.36 -3.59
CA SER A 198 -21.68 8.26 -2.65
C SER A 198 -20.34 7.65 -2.19
N GLY A 199 -19.18 8.21 -2.58
CA GLY A 199 -17.85 7.79 -2.09
C GLY A 199 -17.29 6.48 -2.67
N GLY A 200 -18.06 5.70 -3.44
CA GLY A 200 -17.67 4.37 -3.95
C GLY A 200 -18.45 3.24 -3.27
N ARG A 201 -18.25 1.97 -3.68
CA ARG A 201 -19.00 0.82 -3.11
C ARG A 201 -18.86 0.70 -1.60
N GLN A 202 -17.71 1.09 -1.07
CA GLN A 202 -17.42 1.00 0.37
C GLN A 202 -18.25 1.97 1.21
N PHE A 203 -18.89 2.94 0.54
CA PHE A 203 -19.65 4.02 1.14
C PHE A 203 -21.10 4.06 0.62
N THR A 204 -21.59 2.95 0.05
CA THR A 204 -23.01 2.74 -0.23
C THR A 204 -23.76 2.27 1.02
N GLY A 205 -25.05 2.59 1.10
CA GLY A 205 -25.90 2.24 2.25
C GLY A 205 -26.37 3.46 3.03
N THR A 206 -27.01 3.20 4.18
CA THR A 206 -27.46 4.27 5.08
C THR A 206 -26.25 5.02 5.67
N PRO A 207 -26.42 6.29 6.09
CA PRO A 207 -25.36 7.03 6.76
C PRO A 207 -24.74 6.27 7.95
N GLN A 208 -25.57 5.59 8.75
CA GLN A 208 -25.14 4.80 9.91
C GLN A 208 -24.31 3.58 9.50
N GLU A 209 -24.75 2.85 8.46
CA GLU A 209 -23.94 1.75 7.92
C GLU A 209 -22.57 2.24 7.50
N VAL A 210 -22.51 3.38 6.79
CA VAL A 210 -21.24 3.99 6.38
C VAL A 210 -20.40 4.42 7.59
N ALA A 211 -21.00 5.05 8.60
CA ALA A 211 -20.32 5.47 9.81
C ALA A 211 -19.63 4.28 10.51
N ARG A 212 -20.32 3.16 10.68
CA ARG A 212 -19.73 1.92 11.22
C ARG A 212 -18.57 1.40 10.37
N ARG A 213 -18.63 1.56 9.04
CA ARG A 213 -17.49 1.18 8.17
C ARG A 213 -16.31 2.13 8.34
N VAL A 214 -16.56 3.43 8.47
CA VAL A 214 -15.53 4.44 8.74
C VAL A 214 -14.83 4.13 10.06
N MET A 215 -15.58 3.96 11.14
CA MET A 215 -15.03 3.65 12.47
C MET A 215 -14.19 2.37 12.44
N ARG A 216 -14.70 1.28 11.84
CA ARG A 216 -13.96 0.02 11.74
C ARG A 216 -12.66 0.15 10.94
N ARG A 217 -12.67 0.85 9.80
CA ARG A 217 -11.44 1.05 9.00
C ARG A 217 -10.43 1.90 9.75
N ALA A 218 -10.90 2.97 10.40
CA ALA A 218 -10.06 3.82 11.21
C ALA A 218 -9.42 3.06 12.38
N ASP A 219 -10.17 2.20 13.06
CA ASP A 219 -9.62 1.34 14.11
C ASP A 219 -8.55 0.38 13.57
N ILE A 220 -8.79 -0.25 12.41
CA ILE A 220 -7.78 -1.12 11.78
C ILE A 220 -6.50 -0.34 11.46
N ILE A 221 -6.61 0.87 10.88
CA ILE A 221 -5.45 1.73 10.58
C ILE A 221 -4.71 2.10 11.87
N ARG A 222 -5.43 2.59 12.89
CA ARG A 222 -4.87 2.98 14.19
C ARG A 222 -4.18 1.81 14.87
N ALA A 223 -4.83 0.66 14.97
CA ALA A 223 -4.28 -0.54 15.58
C ALA A 223 -3.05 -1.04 14.81
N THR A 224 -3.07 -0.95 13.47
CA THR A 224 -1.92 -1.31 12.61
C THR A 224 -0.74 -0.39 12.86
N MET A 225 -0.93 0.92 12.84
CA MET A 225 0.14 1.90 13.07
C MET A 225 0.71 1.79 14.48
N THR A 226 -0.14 1.58 15.48
CA THR A 226 0.29 1.36 16.87
C THR A 226 1.14 0.09 17.00
N ALA A 227 0.69 -1.02 16.40
CA ALA A 227 1.45 -2.27 16.41
C ALA A 227 2.78 -2.16 15.65
N ALA A 228 2.80 -1.45 14.52
CA ALA A 228 4.00 -1.18 13.74
C ALA A 228 5.01 -0.34 14.55
N ALA A 229 4.55 0.75 15.17
CA ALA A 229 5.41 1.66 15.95
C ALA A 229 6.05 0.99 17.17
N ARG A 230 5.37 -0.02 17.77
CA ARG A 230 5.92 -0.81 18.88
C ARG A 230 7.01 -1.79 18.45
N THR A 231 6.96 -2.29 17.21
CA THR A 231 7.77 -3.43 16.79
C THR A 231 8.84 -3.08 15.76
N SER A 232 8.69 -1.95 15.07
CA SER A 232 9.46 -1.61 13.87
C SER A 232 9.66 -0.10 13.76
N GLU A 233 10.48 0.33 12.80
CA GLU A 233 10.50 1.71 12.30
C GLU A 233 9.29 1.93 11.37
N LEU A 234 8.55 3.03 11.56
CA LEU A 234 7.35 3.38 10.78
C LEU A 234 7.71 4.50 9.82
N ARG A 235 7.45 4.31 8.51
CA ARG A 235 7.76 5.27 7.45
C ARG A 235 6.50 5.63 6.68
N PHE A 236 6.36 6.91 6.34
CA PHE A 236 5.15 7.45 5.72
C PHE A 236 5.43 7.89 4.28
N PHE A 237 4.55 7.50 3.37
CA PHE A 237 4.72 7.79 1.96
C PHE A 237 3.49 8.44 1.35
N THR A 238 3.67 9.57 0.66
CA THR A 238 2.57 10.28 -0.01
C THR A 238 2.70 10.20 -1.53
N VAL A 239 1.56 10.03 -2.19
CA VAL A 239 1.45 10.08 -3.66
C VAL A 239 1.26 11.51 -4.20
N ASP A 240 0.98 12.49 -3.33
CA ASP A 240 0.58 13.85 -3.73
C ASP A 240 1.75 14.70 -4.23
N THR A 241 2.92 14.53 -3.63
CA THR A 241 4.14 15.27 -4.01
C THR A 241 4.85 14.65 -5.21
N TYR A 242 4.38 13.48 -5.65
CA TYR A 242 5.07 12.65 -6.62
C TYR A 242 5.28 13.31 -7.99
N ALA A 243 4.37 14.20 -8.41
CA ALA A 243 4.51 14.94 -9.67
C ALA A 243 5.85 15.71 -9.77
N GLN A 244 6.49 16.01 -8.64
CA GLN A 244 7.61 16.95 -8.54
C GLN A 244 8.98 16.28 -8.47
N THR A 245 9.06 14.98 -8.19
CA THR A 245 10.33 14.25 -8.17
C THR A 245 10.42 13.37 -9.41
N PRO A 246 11.38 13.65 -10.32
CA PRO A 246 11.73 12.72 -11.39
C PRO A 246 12.16 11.38 -10.80
N ASP A 247 11.62 10.27 -11.32
CA ASP A 247 12.10 8.91 -11.05
C ASP A 247 12.26 8.58 -9.54
N PRO A 248 11.16 8.55 -8.77
CA PRO A 248 11.17 8.36 -7.31
C PRO A 248 11.74 6.99 -6.94
N TRP A 249 11.64 6.03 -7.85
CA TRP A 249 12.11 4.68 -7.66
C TRP A 249 13.64 4.63 -7.53
N LEU A 250 14.34 5.70 -7.89
CA LEU A 250 15.78 5.87 -7.68
C LEU A 250 16.13 6.43 -6.30
N THR A 251 15.21 7.09 -5.61
CA THR A 251 15.52 7.88 -4.39
C THR A 251 14.70 7.50 -3.18
N GLU A 252 13.50 6.98 -3.36
CA GLU A 252 12.53 6.74 -2.28
C GLU A 252 12.62 5.31 -1.74
N GLY A 253 12.36 5.12 -0.45
CA GLY A 253 12.48 3.82 0.21
C GLY A 253 13.94 3.43 0.47
N ILE A 254 14.35 2.26 0.00
CA ILE A 254 15.73 1.75 0.03
C ILE A 254 16.14 1.43 -1.42
N PRO A 255 16.59 2.44 -2.20
CA PRO A 255 17.04 2.24 -3.58
C PRO A 255 18.01 1.06 -3.72
N GLN A 256 17.88 0.32 -4.82
CA GLN A 256 18.58 -0.96 -5.10
C GLN A 256 18.11 -2.18 -4.28
N ALA A 257 17.16 -2.00 -3.34
CA ALA A 257 16.51 -3.10 -2.65
C ALA A 257 14.99 -3.09 -2.86
N VAL A 258 14.31 -2.08 -2.32
CA VAL A 258 12.85 -1.92 -2.42
C VAL A 258 12.52 -0.43 -2.45
N THR A 259 11.61 -0.04 -3.32
CA THR A 259 11.26 1.38 -3.52
C THR A 259 9.78 1.54 -3.84
N LEU A 260 9.26 2.76 -3.69
CA LEU A 260 7.91 3.11 -4.13
C LEU A 260 7.99 3.91 -5.43
N VAL A 261 7.28 3.45 -6.45
CA VAL A 261 7.37 4.05 -7.79
C VAL A 261 6.42 5.24 -7.97
N ASN A 262 5.48 5.44 -7.06
CA ASN A 262 4.43 6.46 -7.16
C ASN A 262 4.31 7.35 -5.92
N ALA A 263 5.21 7.21 -4.94
CA ALA A 263 5.12 7.92 -3.68
C ALA A 263 6.49 8.43 -3.24
N GLN A 264 6.49 9.41 -2.34
CA GLN A 264 7.68 9.97 -1.71
C GLN A 264 7.57 9.83 -0.21
N GLU A 265 8.72 9.64 0.43
CA GLU A 265 8.80 9.66 1.87
C GLU A 265 8.57 11.09 2.40
N VAL A 266 7.75 11.16 3.44
CA VAL A 266 7.39 12.40 4.10
C VAL A 266 7.41 12.23 5.60
N ILE A 267 7.59 13.35 6.29
CA ILE A 267 7.44 13.45 7.72
C ILE A 267 6.01 13.93 7.98
N PRO A 268 5.19 13.19 8.74
CA PRO A 268 3.87 13.65 9.09
C PRO A 268 3.92 14.95 9.91
N PRO A 269 3.04 15.93 9.63
CA PRO A 269 3.01 17.15 10.41
C PRO A 269 2.55 16.87 11.83
N ARG A 270 3.08 17.68 12.74
CA ARG A 270 2.33 18.05 13.93
C ARG A 270 1.14 18.91 13.47
N ALA A 271 -0.07 18.43 13.71
CA ALA A 271 -1.28 19.07 13.19
C ALA A 271 -2.33 19.21 14.29
N CYS A 272 -2.99 20.37 14.33
CA CYS A 272 -4.17 20.60 15.14
C CYS A 272 -5.43 20.23 14.32
N ILE A 273 -6.24 19.30 14.81
CA ILE A 273 -7.43 18.82 14.10
C ILE A 273 -8.65 19.63 14.55
N VAL A 274 -9.19 20.47 13.64
CA VAL A 274 -10.22 21.47 13.98
C VAL A 274 -11.64 20.89 14.11
N ASP A 275 -11.88 19.70 13.55
CA ASP A 275 -13.09 18.89 13.76
C ASP A 275 -12.71 17.41 13.63
N PRO A 276 -12.38 16.74 14.74
CA PRO A 276 -11.83 15.39 14.70
C PRO A 276 -12.70 14.38 13.95
N LEU A 277 -14.01 14.34 14.18
CA LEU A 277 -14.87 13.32 13.58
C LEU A 277 -15.16 13.59 12.10
N ALA A 278 -15.28 14.87 11.70
CA ALA A 278 -15.37 15.21 10.27
C ALA A 278 -14.06 14.91 9.54
N VAL A 279 -12.91 15.29 10.11
CA VAL A 279 -11.59 14.97 9.53
C VAL A 279 -11.40 13.46 9.43
N LEU A 280 -11.74 12.70 10.47
CA LEU A 280 -11.67 11.24 10.47
C LEU A 280 -12.46 10.65 9.29
N THR A 281 -13.70 11.09 9.13
CA THR A 281 -14.59 10.69 8.04
C THR A 281 -13.94 10.93 6.67
N HIS A 282 -13.45 12.15 6.44
CA HIS A 282 -12.82 12.54 5.18
C HIS A 282 -11.46 11.87 4.93
N ALA A 283 -10.68 11.61 5.98
CA ALA A 283 -9.40 10.93 5.89
C ALA A 283 -9.58 9.45 5.51
N VAL A 284 -10.58 8.76 6.08
CA VAL A 284 -10.92 7.38 5.68
C VAL A 284 -11.44 7.33 4.24
N PHE A 285 -12.21 8.32 3.79
CA PHE A 285 -12.60 8.43 2.38
C PHE A 285 -11.40 8.61 1.44
N LEU A 286 -10.31 9.22 1.92
CA LEU A 286 -9.09 9.40 1.16
C LEU A 286 -8.25 8.12 1.14
N SER A 287 -8.06 7.45 2.29
CA SER A 287 -7.28 6.20 2.41
C SER A 287 -7.89 5.08 1.56
N ALA A 288 -9.22 5.00 1.54
CA ALA A 288 -9.98 4.02 0.78
C ALA A 288 -9.89 4.16 -0.75
N GLN A 289 -9.17 5.17 -1.24
CA GLN A 289 -8.98 5.31 -2.67
C GLN A 289 -7.88 4.37 -3.13
N ASN A 290 -8.27 3.21 -3.66
CA ASN A 290 -7.42 2.24 -4.39
C ASN A 290 -6.44 2.97 -5.33
N ARG A 291 -6.86 4.10 -5.92
CA ARG A 291 -6.04 4.97 -6.79
C ARG A 291 -4.76 5.53 -6.15
N ARG A 292 -4.75 5.71 -4.83
CA ARG A 292 -3.64 6.23 -4.01
C ARG A 292 -2.80 5.12 -3.39
N ALA A 293 -3.14 3.86 -3.64
CA ALA A 293 -2.38 2.72 -3.14
C ALA A 293 -0.91 2.80 -3.57
N LEU A 294 -0.01 2.42 -2.65
CA LEU A 294 1.42 2.41 -2.89
C LEU A 294 1.77 1.32 -3.92
N VAL A 295 2.55 1.69 -4.92
CA VAL A 295 3.07 0.77 -5.93
C VAL A 295 4.53 0.49 -5.59
N THR A 296 4.80 -0.77 -5.25
CA THR A 296 6.11 -1.19 -4.75
C THR A 296 6.93 -1.82 -5.87
N PHE A 297 8.20 -1.46 -5.96
CA PHE A 297 9.16 -2.14 -6.83
C PHE A 297 10.27 -2.75 -5.98
N VAL A 298 10.39 -4.07 -6.03
CA VAL A 298 11.53 -4.80 -5.46
C VAL A 298 12.54 -5.00 -6.57
N TRP A 299 13.76 -4.53 -6.32
CA TRP A 299 14.83 -4.51 -7.32
C TRP A 299 15.26 -5.94 -7.68
N PRO A 300 15.78 -6.15 -8.91
CA PRO A 300 16.47 -7.40 -9.20
C PRO A 300 17.69 -7.54 -8.28
N ASP A 301 18.08 -8.78 -7.97
CA ASP A 301 19.39 -9.04 -7.36
C ASP A 301 20.52 -8.55 -8.31
N LEU A 302 21.78 -8.66 -7.89
CA LEU A 302 22.99 -8.16 -8.58
C LEU A 302 23.11 -8.50 -10.10
N SER A 303 22.31 -9.43 -10.62
CA SER A 303 22.19 -9.77 -12.05
C SER A 303 21.51 -8.72 -12.94
N GLY A 304 20.99 -7.61 -12.39
CA GLY A 304 20.66 -6.38 -13.13
C GLY A 304 19.34 -6.37 -13.93
N ALA A 305 18.67 -7.52 -14.11
CA ALA A 305 17.35 -7.61 -14.73
C ALA A 305 16.41 -8.52 -13.91
N ASN A 306 15.11 -8.24 -14.00
CA ASN A 306 13.99 -8.99 -13.38
C ASN A 306 13.55 -8.56 -11.98
N GLY A 307 13.34 -7.26 -11.75
CA GLY A 307 12.65 -6.80 -10.55
C GLY A 307 11.17 -7.21 -10.51
N PHE A 308 10.56 -7.12 -9.33
CA PHE A 308 9.14 -7.38 -9.10
C PHE A 308 8.38 -6.06 -8.87
N LEU A 309 7.36 -5.81 -9.70
CA LEU A 309 6.46 -4.67 -9.53
C LEU A 309 5.15 -5.13 -8.88
N CYS A 310 4.96 -4.82 -7.60
CA CYS A 310 3.67 -5.01 -6.94
C CYS A 310 2.76 -3.82 -7.21
N TRP A 311 1.78 -4.04 -8.05
CA TRP A 311 0.74 -3.09 -8.39
C TRP A 311 -0.52 -3.37 -7.58
N SER A 312 -0.54 -2.90 -6.33
CA SER A 312 -1.74 -2.90 -5.51
C SER A 312 -2.60 -1.74 -5.96
N ASP A 313 -3.75 -2.04 -6.58
CA ASP A 313 -4.96 -1.19 -6.66
C ASP A 313 -4.88 0.22 -7.25
N SER A 314 -3.68 0.69 -7.56
CA SER A 314 -3.44 2.02 -8.05
C SER A 314 -4.06 2.20 -9.43
N GLY A 315 -4.61 3.38 -9.68
CA GLY A 315 -5.18 3.75 -10.98
C GLY A 315 -4.11 4.07 -12.03
N GLY A 316 -2.83 4.08 -11.66
CA GLY A 316 -1.72 4.24 -12.59
C GLY A 316 -1.60 5.61 -13.22
N TYR A 317 -2.13 6.63 -12.54
CA TYR A 317 -2.34 7.99 -13.06
C TYR A 317 -1.08 8.66 -13.63
N ASN A 318 0.12 8.12 -13.38
CA ASN A 318 1.38 8.69 -13.87
C ASN A 318 2.35 7.64 -14.46
N CYS A 319 1.87 6.47 -14.91
CA CYS A 319 2.75 5.36 -15.33
C CYS A 319 2.98 5.24 -16.85
N GLY A 320 2.64 6.25 -17.65
CA GLY A 320 3.45 6.55 -18.86
C GLY A 320 2.89 6.23 -20.26
N LEU A 321 1.60 6.49 -20.53
CA LEU A 321 1.13 6.57 -21.94
C LEU A 321 1.20 8.00 -22.53
N ARG A 322 1.14 9.06 -21.71
CA ARG A 322 1.02 10.44 -22.20
C ARG A 322 2.20 11.37 -21.89
N SER A 323 3.19 10.94 -21.12
CA SER A 323 4.41 11.74 -20.98
C SER A 323 5.24 11.58 -22.24
N ARG A 324 5.39 12.66 -23.01
CA ARG A 324 6.46 12.79 -24.02
C ARG A 324 7.87 12.74 -23.40
N ALA A 325 7.97 12.68 -22.08
CA ALA A 325 9.22 12.46 -21.36
C ALA A 325 9.72 11.01 -21.59
N PRO A 326 10.99 10.84 -22.01
CA PRO A 326 11.58 9.54 -22.36
C PRO A 326 11.84 8.64 -21.15
N THR A 327 11.73 9.13 -19.91
CA THR A 327 11.80 8.31 -18.70
C THR A 327 10.40 7.92 -18.26
N SER A 328 10.07 6.63 -18.35
CA SER A 328 8.89 6.13 -17.68
C SER A 328 9.13 6.18 -16.19
N ARG A 329 8.28 6.94 -15.48
CA ARG A 329 8.20 7.05 -14.02
C ARG A 329 8.16 5.70 -13.26
N THR A 330 7.88 4.63 -13.98
CA THR A 330 8.03 3.23 -13.54
C THR A 330 9.21 2.62 -14.29
N PRO A 331 10.13 1.89 -13.64
CA PRO A 331 11.31 1.28 -14.28
C PRO A 331 10.94 0.05 -15.12
N TRP A 332 10.07 0.22 -16.13
CA TRP A 332 9.54 -0.86 -16.96
C TRP A 332 10.64 -1.69 -17.60
N ASP A 333 11.79 -1.09 -17.89
CA ASP A 333 12.94 -1.79 -18.45
C ASP A 333 13.52 -2.86 -17.49
N LYS A 334 13.34 -2.65 -16.18
CA LYS A 334 13.80 -3.53 -15.10
C LYS A 334 12.73 -4.49 -14.59
N VAL A 335 11.46 -4.25 -14.90
CA VAL A 335 10.34 -5.11 -14.46
C VAL A 335 10.38 -6.45 -15.18
N GLY A 336 10.70 -7.51 -14.44
CA GLY A 336 10.66 -8.88 -14.92
C GLY A 336 9.38 -9.60 -14.59
N ILE A 337 8.69 -9.24 -13.51
CA ILE A 337 7.42 -9.82 -13.06
C ILE A 337 6.59 -8.71 -12.43
N MET A 338 5.26 -8.75 -12.57
CA MET A 338 4.37 -7.83 -11.84
C MET A 338 3.18 -8.55 -11.20
N SER A 339 2.60 -7.99 -10.14
CA SER A 339 1.28 -8.42 -9.69
C SER A 339 0.18 -7.92 -10.64
N ALA A 340 -0.96 -8.60 -10.65
CA ALA A 340 -2.14 -8.19 -11.39
C ALA A 340 -2.75 -6.95 -10.73
N PRO A 341 -2.99 -5.85 -11.46
CA PRO A 341 -3.69 -4.70 -10.92
C PRO A 341 -5.08 -5.07 -10.41
N HIS A 342 -5.40 -4.71 -9.17
CA HIS A 342 -6.73 -4.89 -8.56
C HIS A 342 -7.27 -6.31 -8.67
N HIS A 343 -6.44 -7.30 -8.32
CA HIS A 343 -6.76 -8.72 -8.48
C HIS A 343 -7.25 -9.10 -9.89
N GLY A 344 -6.77 -8.38 -10.91
CA GLY A 344 -7.21 -8.57 -12.29
C GLY A 344 -8.65 -8.14 -12.57
N SER A 345 -9.27 -7.34 -11.71
CA SER A 345 -10.65 -6.84 -11.80
C SER A 345 -10.92 -6.06 -13.10
N ARG A 346 -12.14 -6.21 -13.62
CA ARG A 346 -12.67 -5.49 -14.80
C ARG A 346 -12.94 -3.99 -14.57
N ASP A 347 -12.69 -3.45 -13.38
CA ASP A 347 -12.88 -2.02 -13.15
C ASP A 347 -12.06 -1.19 -14.15
N LYS A 348 -12.73 -0.23 -14.79
CA LYS A 348 -12.15 0.67 -15.78
C LYS A 348 -11.07 1.57 -15.16
N ALA A 349 -11.07 1.77 -13.85
CA ALA A 349 -10.04 2.50 -13.11
C ALA A 349 -8.62 1.97 -13.38
N HIS A 350 -8.46 0.67 -13.66
CA HIS A 350 -7.16 0.04 -13.91
C HIS A 350 -6.85 -0.17 -15.40
N ASN A 351 -7.70 0.32 -16.33
CA ASN A 351 -7.44 0.20 -17.77
C ASN A 351 -6.07 0.76 -18.18
N LEU A 352 -5.67 1.86 -17.54
CA LEU A 352 -4.46 2.59 -17.89
C LEU A 352 -3.22 1.71 -17.69
N ILE A 353 -3.10 1.02 -16.55
CA ILE A 353 -1.94 0.18 -16.28
C ILE A 353 -1.87 -1.02 -17.22
N TRP A 354 -2.99 -1.68 -17.52
CA TRP A 354 -3.02 -2.76 -18.50
C TRP A 354 -2.50 -2.31 -19.86
N ARG A 355 -2.91 -1.13 -20.32
CA ARG A 355 -2.43 -0.53 -21.58
C ARG A 355 -0.95 -0.15 -21.53
N VAL A 356 -0.49 0.46 -20.44
CA VAL A 356 0.92 0.81 -20.23
C VAL A 356 1.79 -0.44 -20.28
N ARG A 357 1.43 -1.50 -19.55
CA ARG A 357 2.14 -2.78 -19.57
C ARG A 357 2.24 -3.31 -21.00
N LEU A 358 1.12 -3.39 -21.71
CA LEU A 358 1.09 -3.88 -23.10
C LEU A 358 1.98 -3.05 -24.03
N ALA A 359 2.03 -1.73 -23.84
CA ALA A 359 2.84 -0.83 -24.66
C ALA A 359 4.34 -0.90 -24.32
N ARG A 360 4.70 -1.07 -23.04
CA ARG A 360 6.09 -0.96 -22.56
C ARG A 360 6.78 -2.31 -22.43
N ARG A 361 6.07 -3.32 -21.93
CA ARG A 361 6.58 -4.69 -21.68
C ARG A 361 5.46 -5.74 -21.86
N PRO A 362 5.03 -6.02 -23.10
CA PRO A 362 3.95 -6.98 -23.37
C PRO A 362 4.26 -8.40 -22.91
N SER A 363 5.54 -8.74 -22.75
CA SER A 363 6.03 -10.04 -22.31
C SER A 363 6.17 -10.18 -20.79
N THR A 364 5.90 -9.16 -19.97
CA THR A 364 6.03 -9.27 -18.51
C THR A 364 5.02 -10.27 -17.93
N PRO A 365 5.47 -11.36 -17.27
CA PRO A 365 4.63 -12.23 -16.46
C PRO A 365 3.79 -11.47 -15.42
N VAL A 366 2.54 -11.91 -15.25
CA VAL A 366 1.61 -11.33 -14.28
C VAL A 366 1.20 -12.37 -13.24
N LEU A 367 1.39 -12.05 -11.96
CA LEU A 367 1.00 -12.87 -10.82
C LEU A 367 -0.30 -12.35 -10.20
N LEU A 368 -1.27 -13.23 -10.02
CA LEU A 368 -2.55 -12.90 -9.41
C LEU A 368 -2.68 -13.61 -8.05
N CYS A 369 -2.74 -12.81 -6.98
CA CYS A 369 -3.22 -13.27 -5.67
C CYS A 369 -4.74 -13.22 -5.71
N ASN A 370 -5.41 -14.38 -5.60
CA ASN A 370 -6.87 -14.55 -5.57
C ASN A 370 -7.57 -14.79 -6.94
N ASN A 371 -8.87 -15.07 -6.88
CA ASN A 371 -9.81 -15.18 -7.98
C ASN A 371 -10.73 -13.97 -7.95
N SER A 372 -10.54 -13.01 -8.87
CA SER A 372 -11.70 -12.24 -9.31
C SER A 372 -12.43 -13.10 -10.35
N GLN A 373 -13.67 -13.52 -10.07
CA GLN A 373 -14.53 -14.16 -11.07
C GLN A 373 -14.72 -13.26 -12.32
N ASP A 374 -14.45 -11.97 -12.14
CA ASP A 374 -14.37 -10.93 -13.16
C ASP A 374 -12.93 -10.61 -13.57
N THR A 375 -12.10 -11.62 -13.83
CA THR A 375 -10.76 -11.38 -14.35
C THR A 375 -10.83 -10.78 -15.77
N ARG A 376 -9.97 -9.81 -16.03
CA ARG A 376 -9.89 -9.09 -17.31
C ARG A 376 -9.40 -9.95 -18.48
N PRO A 377 -9.90 -9.72 -19.71
CA PRO A 377 -9.36 -10.31 -20.94
C PRO A 377 -7.87 -10.07 -21.12
N GLU A 378 -7.34 -8.91 -20.71
CA GLU A 378 -5.92 -8.59 -20.82
C GLU A 378 -5.02 -9.54 -20.01
N TYR A 379 -5.52 -10.11 -18.91
CA TYR A 379 -4.84 -11.16 -18.16
C TYR A 379 -5.13 -12.55 -18.75
N THR A 380 -6.40 -12.87 -19.01
CA THR A 380 -6.81 -14.21 -19.49
C THR A 380 -6.42 -14.47 -20.96
N SER A 381 -5.97 -13.47 -21.70
CA SER A 381 -5.35 -13.60 -23.02
C SER A 381 -3.84 -13.79 -22.97
N LEU A 382 -3.19 -13.55 -21.82
CA LEU A 382 -1.77 -13.82 -21.69
C LEU A 382 -1.49 -15.31 -21.92
N PRO A 383 -0.42 -15.66 -22.65
CA PRO A 383 0.07 -17.03 -22.72
C PRO A 383 0.17 -17.62 -21.30
N ARG A 384 -0.14 -18.92 -21.14
CA ARG A 384 -0.04 -19.59 -19.82
C ARG A 384 1.34 -19.38 -19.17
N ARG A 385 2.41 -19.35 -19.98
CA ARG A 385 3.78 -19.06 -19.54
C ARG A 385 4.06 -17.61 -19.11
N LEU A 386 3.07 -16.71 -19.20
CA LEU A 386 3.13 -15.29 -18.83
C LEU A 386 2.08 -14.90 -17.77
N ARG A 387 1.39 -15.87 -17.15
CA ARG A 387 0.45 -15.62 -16.05
C ARG A 387 0.52 -16.72 -14.99
N ALA A 388 0.16 -16.41 -13.75
CA ALA A 388 -0.08 -17.41 -12.71
C ALA A 388 -1.08 -16.86 -11.69
N ALA A 389 -1.99 -17.72 -11.20
CA ALA A 389 -2.95 -17.36 -10.16
C ALA A 389 -2.92 -18.36 -9.00
N THR A 390 -3.00 -17.88 -7.76
CA THR A 390 -2.95 -18.73 -6.56
C THR A 390 -4.10 -19.75 -6.45
N GLN A 391 -5.25 -19.51 -7.10
CA GLN A 391 -6.42 -20.42 -7.07
C GLN A 391 -6.57 -21.34 -8.30
N HIS A 392 -6.17 -20.90 -9.50
CA HIS A 392 -6.48 -21.63 -10.75
C HIS A 392 -5.36 -22.58 -11.19
N ASP A 393 -4.11 -22.29 -10.83
CA ASP A 393 -2.97 -23.08 -11.25
C ASP A 393 -2.43 -23.92 -10.08
N LYS A 394 -2.93 -25.16 -9.95
CA LYS A 394 -2.26 -26.20 -9.13
C LYS A 394 -0.86 -26.58 -9.68
N SER A 395 -0.30 -25.84 -10.65
CA SER A 395 0.90 -26.20 -11.41
C SER A 395 1.80 -25.05 -11.92
N CYS A 396 1.64 -23.78 -11.51
CA CYS A 396 2.46 -22.68 -12.05
C CYS A 396 3.60 -22.23 -11.11
N THR A 397 4.81 -22.67 -11.42
CA THR A 397 6.10 -22.14 -10.92
C THR A 397 6.66 -21.06 -11.86
N TYR A 398 7.20 -19.96 -11.33
CA TYR A 398 8.09 -19.06 -12.07
C TYR A 398 9.52 -19.08 -11.54
N ARG A 399 10.45 -19.32 -12.47
CA ARG A 399 11.89 -19.05 -12.36
C ARG A 399 12.36 -18.48 -13.70
N LEU A 400 13.26 -17.51 -13.66
CA LEU A 400 14.03 -17.04 -14.81
C LEU A 400 15.52 -17.20 -14.50
N PRO A 401 16.39 -17.53 -15.49
CA PRO A 401 16.24 -18.46 -16.63
C PRO A 401 17.10 -19.73 -16.36
N PHE A 402 16.81 -20.94 -16.86
CA PHE A 402 16.81 -21.40 -18.25
C PHE A 402 15.62 -22.36 -18.53
N TYR A 403 15.18 -22.43 -19.79
CA TYR A 403 14.08 -23.24 -20.36
C TYR A 403 13.72 -24.58 -19.66
N VAL A 404 12.46 -24.83 -19.24
CA VAL A 404 11.72 -26.12 -19.36
C VAL A 404 10.18 -25.92 -19.24
N TYR A 405 9.43 -26.68 -20.02
CA TYR A 405 7.98 -26.98 -19.95
C TYR A 405 7.50 -27.48 -18.55
N PRO A 406 6.17 -27.52 -18.29
CA PRO A 406 5.60 -27.77 -16.98
C PRO A 406 5.62 -29.27 -16.65
N ARG A 407 6.68 -29.75 -16.00
CA ARG A 407 6.60 -31.00 -15.21
C ARG A 407 7.72 -31.26 -14.20
N ILE A 408 8.83 -30.52 -14.19
CA ILE A 408 9.94 -30.86 -13.31
C ILE A 408 10.56 -29.60 -12.72
N ALA A 409 9.97 -29.11 -11.63
CA ALA A 409 10.68 -28.29 -10.67
C ALA A 409 10.10 -28.62 -9.30
N ARG A 410 10.95 -28.92 -8.32
CA ARG A 410 10.62 -29.37 -6.96
C ARG A 410 9.91 -28.27 -6.13
N ALA A 411 8.88 -27.65 -6.68
CA ALA A 411 7.91 -26.87 -5.95
C ALA A 411 6.82 -27.81 -5.47
N ARG A 412 6.73 -27.96 -4.14
CA ARG A 412 5.61 -28.65 -3.52
C ARG A 412 4.65 -27.61 -2.99
N TRP A 413 3.37 -27.80 -3.27
CA TRP A 413 2.33 -27.27 -2.41
C TRP A 413 2.42 -28.05 -1.09
N ALA A 414 2.85 -27.39 -0.02
CA ALA A 414 2.92 -27.98 1.31
C ALA A 414 2.54 -26.91 2.33
N SER A 415 1.60 -27.23 3.22
CA SER A 415 1.16 -26.35 4.32
C SER A 415 0.62 -24.99 3.86
N GLY A 416 -0.22 -24.96 2.82
CA GLY A 416 -0.95 -23.74 2.41
C GLY A 416 -0.10 -22.64 1.75
N ARG A 417 1.06 -23.00 1.21
CA ARG A 417 1.97 -22.09 0.48
C ARG A 417 2.71 -22.84 -0.63
N TRP A 418 3.08 -22.12 -1.69
CA TRP A 418 3.99 -22.64 -2.72
C TRP A 418 5.45 -22.50 -2.24
N VAL A 419 6.17 -23.62 -2.09
CA VAL A 419 7.58 -23.62 -1.67
C VAL A 419 8.47 -23.87 -2.88
N VAL A 420 9.26 -22.87 -3.28
CA VAL A 420 10.25 -22.98 -4.37
C VAL A 420 11.67 -23.05 -3.76
N ARG A 421 12.39 -24.16 -3.92
CA ARG A 421 13.77 -24.34 -3.40
C ARG A 421 14.84 -24.06 -4.45
N GLY A 422 15.55 -22.93 -4.35
CA GLY A 422 16.74 -22.62 -5.19
C GLY A 422 17.69 -23.82 -5.26
N VAL A 423 18.16 -24.17 -6.46
CA VAL A 423 19.40 -24.94 -6.59
C VAL A 423 20.47 -23.87 -6.74
N GLN A 424 21.59 -24.05 -6.01
CA GLN A 424 22.78 -23.19 -6.07
C GLN A 424 23.25 -22.98 -7.50
#